data_AF-A0A7K1THD6-F1
#
_entry.id   AF-A0A7K1THD6-F1
#
_cell.length_a   1.000
_cell.length_b   1.000
_cell.length_c   1.000
_cell.angle_alpha   90.00
_cell.angle_beta   90.00
_cell.angle_gamma   90.00
#
_symmetry.space_group_name_H-M   'P 1'
#
loop_
_entity.id
_entity.type
_entity.pdbx_description
1 polymer ?
#
loop_
_entity_poly.entity_id
_entity_poly.type
_entity_poly.pdbx_seq_one_letter_code
_entity_poly.pdbx_strand_id
1 'polypeptide(L)'
;MRRLLSPLLLAFALVLGVSACAKKDQPLPTLTPTPGVGSYLLDGRLISCQVMAQLSSRMNKGGQTFEDLLITLNTTAPTTGTSEALTLNFERLAGQPPYVLTSSIYHNSSQAVGASYDNNRLATLTETSTGVLEGTFSGTTFYTATSTITNGVFKDARLP
;
A
#
# COMPACT_ATOMS: atom_id res chain seq x y z
N MET A 1 -53.73 -25.42 66.12
CA MET A 1 -52.61 -25.50 67.08
C MET A 1 -51.80 -26.76 66.80
N ARG A 2 -50.46 -26.66 66.91
CA ARG A 2 -49.41 -27.73 66.84
C ARG A 2 -49.12 -28.28 65.43
N ARG A 3 -48.00 -27.93 64.78
CA ARG A 3 -46.54 -28.22 64.98
C ARG A 3 -46.12 -29.66 64.57
N LEU A 4 -44.91 -29.69 63.98
CA LEU A 4 -43.93 -30.79 63.76
C LEU A 4 -43.88 -31.37 62.32
N LEU A 5 -42.87 -31.01 61.51
CA LEU A 5 -41.47 -31.52 61.42
C LEU A 5 -41.43 -32.90 60.72
N SER A 6 -41.14 -32.96 59.40
CA SER A 6 -39.85 -33.32 58.74
C SER A 6 -39.48 -34.82 58.87
N PRO A 7 -38.63 -35.48 58.05
CA PRO A 7 -37.79 -35.03 56.91
C PRO A 7 -37.63 -36.10 55.76
N LEU A 8 -36.65 -35.88 54.85
CA LEU A 8 -35.93 -36.88 53.99
C LEU A 8 -36.74 -37.50 52.82
N LEU A 9 -36.27 -37.69 51.58
CA LEU A 9 -34.95 -37.60 50.92
C LEU A 9 -35.17 -37.84 49.40
N LEU A 10 -34.09 -37.72 48.62
CA LEU A 10 -33.88 -38.15 47.22
C LEU A 10 -34.44 -37.21 46.15
N ALA A 11 -33.59 -36.38 45.53
CA ALA A 11 -32.66 -36.71 44.44
C ALA A 11 -33.33 -36.50 43.07
N PHE A 12 -32.75 -35.63 42.25
CA PHE A 12 -32.19 -36.01 40.96
C PHE A 12 -31.51 -34.76 40.38
N ALA A 13 -30.18 -34.84 40.28
CA ALA A 13 -29.41 -33.99 39.41
C ALA A 13 -29.94 -34.15 37.97
N LEU A 14 -30.19 -33.05 37.27
CA LEU A 14 -30.10 -33.06 35.81
C LEU A 14 -29.71 -31.67 35.32
N VAL A 15 -28.46 -31.59 34.82
CA VAL A 15 -28.07 -31.01 33.53
C VAL A 15 -28.79 -29.71 33.17
N LEU A 16 -28.10 -28.58 33.09
CA LEU A 16 -27.54 -28.10 31.83
C LEU A 16 -26.30 -27.24 32.08
N GLY A 17 -25.14 -27.90 32.17
CA GLY A 17 -23.87 -27.25 31.90
C GLY A 17 -23.80 -26.96 30.40
N VAL A 18 -24.36 -25.84 29.96
CA VAL A 18 -24.01 -25.26 28.66
C VAL A 18 -22.55 -24.83 28.75
N SER A 19 -21.67 -25.74 28.32
CA SER A 19 -20.33 -25.40 27.88
C SER A 19 -20.48 -24.43 26.72
N ALA A 20 -20.60 -23.16 27.05
CA ALA A 20 -20.32 -22.07 26.13
C ALA A 20 -18.86 -22.27 25.70
N CYS A 21 -18.68 -23.02 24.60
CA CYS A 21 -17.51 -22.95 23.77
C CYS A 21 -17.43 -21.50 23.30
N ALA A 22 -16.84 -20.65 24.13
CA ALA A 22 -16.28 -19.39 23.70
C ALA A 22 -15.24 -19.77 22.66
N LYS A 23 -15.68 -19.86 21.40
CA LYS A 23 -14.82 -19.93 20.24
C LYS A 23 -14.02 -18.65 20.31
N LYS A 24 -12.80 -18.77 20.85
CA LYS A 24 -11.83 -17.69 20.87
C LYS A 24 -11.74 -17.24 19.41
N ASP A 25 -12.24 -16.04 19.13
CA ASP A 25 -12.09 -15.42 17.82
C ASP A 25 -10.60 -15.44 17.52
N GLN A 26 -10.19 -16.41 16.72
CA GLN A 26 -8.85 -16.44 16.17
C GLN A 26 -8.83 -15.21 15.27
N PRO A 27 -7.99 -14.21 15.54
CA PRO A 27 -7.90 -13.05 14.67
C PRO A 27 -7.71 -13.58 13.26
N LEU A 28 -8.64 -13.21 12.36
CA LEU A 28 -8.50 -13.52 10.94
C LEU A 28 -7.09 -13.09 10.55
N PRO A 29 -6.32 -13.96 9.87
CA PRO A 29 -5.00 -13.55 9.40
C PRO A 29 -5.18 -12.27 8.60
N THR A 30 -4.63 -11.17 9.10
CA THR A 30 -4.54 -9.91 8.37
C THR A 30 -3.62 -10.20 7.20
N LEU A 31 -4.21 -10.51 6.05
CA LEU A 31 -3.49 -10.68 4.79
C LEU A 31 -2.82 -9.36 4.46
N THR A 32 -1.59 -9.18 4.91
CA THR A 32 -0.77 -8.05 4.52
C THR A 32 -0.49 -8.25 3.03
N PRO A 33 -0.86 -7.30 2.15
CA PRO A 33 -0.63 -7.47 0.72
C PRO A 33 0.85 -7.77 0.49
N THR A 34 1.15 -8.81 -0.29
CA THR A 34 2.53 -9.07 -0.72
C THR A 34 3.02 -7.86 -1.50
N PRO A 35 4.15 -7.22 -1.11
CA PRO A 35 4.68 -6.09 -1.84
C PRO A 35 4.97 -6.46 -3.30
N GLY A 36 4.72 -5.52 -4.21
CA GLY A 36 5.13 -5.64 -5.61
C GLY A 36 6.64 -5.54 -5.76
N VAL A 37 7.12 -5.71 -6.98
CA VAL A 37 8.54 -5.62 -7.34
C VAL A 37 8.77 -4.54 -8.38
N GLY A 38 9.90 -3.85 -8.28
CA GLY A 38 10.25 -2.81 -9.24
C GLY A 38 11.74 -2.63 -9.37
N SER A 39 12.15 -1.91 -10.40
CA SER A 39 13.54 -1.52 -10.59
C SER A 39 13.64 -0.28 -11.48
N TYR A 40 14.78 0.40 -11.40
CA TYR A 40 15.14 1.49 -12.30
C TYR A 40 16.66 1.66 -12.34
N LEU A 41 17.15 2.38 -13.34
CA LEU A 41 18.53 2.85 -13.40
C LEU A 41 18.56 4.30 -12.92
N LEU A 42 19.25 4.58 -11.81
CA LEU A 42 19.58 5.93 -11.37
C LEU A 42 21.02 6.23 -11.78
N ASP A 43 21.20 7.15 -12.72
CA ASP A 43 22.53 7.51 -13.23
C ASP A 43 23.33 6.28 -13.71
N GLY A 44 22.64 5.34 -14.36
CA GLY A 44 23.20 4.07 -14.85
C GLY A 44 23.35 2.98 -13.78
N ARG A 45 23.07 3.26 -12.50
CA ARG A 45 23.09 2.28 -11.42
C ARG A 45 21.74 1.60 -11.27
N LEU A 46 21.71 0.27 -11.34
CA LEU A 46 20.49 -0.51 -11.09
C LEU A 46 20.08 -0.45 -9.62
N ILE A 47 18.83 -0.06 -9.40
CA ILE A 47 18.14 -0.05 -8.12
C ILE A 47 17.02 -1.09 -8.18
N SER A 48 16.97 -1.98 -7.21
CA SER A 48 15.88 -2.95 -7.01
C SER A 48 14.98 -2.49 -5.86
N CYS A 49 13.67 -2.64 -6.02
CA CYS A 49 12.68 -2.08 -5.13
C CYS A 49 11.56 -3.06 -4.76
N GLN A 50 11.00 -2.86 -3.56
CA GLN A 50 9.66 -3.28 -3.21
C GLN A 50 8.67 -2.17 -3.53
N VAL A 51 7.51 -2.53 -4.08
CA VAL A 51 6.53 -1.58 -4.59
C VAL A 51 5.24 -1.67 -3.78
N MET A 52 4.75 -0.51 -3.37
CA MET A 52 3.46 -0.36 -2.71
C MET A 52 2.60 0.61 -3.52
N ALA A 53 1.30 0.34 -3.61
CA ALA A 53 0.33 1.24 -4.19
C ALA A 53 -0.64 1.73 -3.12
N GLN A 54 -1.03 3.00 -3.19
CA GLN A 54 -2.02 3.57 -2.29
C GLN A 54 -2.90 4.56 -3.05
N LEU A 55 -4.22 4.40 -2.94
CA LEU A 55 -5.14 5.46 -3.32
C LEU A 55 -5.14 6.52 -2.22
N SER A 56 -4.88 7.75 -2.61
CA SER A 56 -5.05 8.90 -1.74
C SER A 56 -6.50 9.39 -1.77
N SER A 57 -6.86 10.22 -0.81
CA SER A 57 -8.18 10.85 -0.73
C SER A 57 -8.46 11.66 -1.99
N ARG A 58 -9.70 11.57 -2.48
CA ARG A 58 -10.18 12.37 -3.62
C ARG A 58 -10.01 13.86 -3.33
N MET A 59 -9.45 14.59 -4.28
CA MET A 59 -9.25 16.04 -4.17
C MET A 59 -10.12 16.80 -5.15
N ASN A 60 -10.71 17.91 -4.71
CA ASN A 60 -11.46 18.80 -5.59
C ASN A 60 -10.54 19.92 -6.09
N LYS A 61 -10.35 20.01 -7.41
CA LYS A 61 -9.56 21.06 -8.08
C LYS A 61 -10.43 21.68 -9.16
N GLY A 62 -10.71 22.99 -9.06
CA GLY A 62 -11.49 23.70 -10.08
C GLY A 62 -12.91 23.15 -10.33
N GLY A 63 -13.57 22.61 -9.30
CA GLY A 63 -14.91 22.01 -9.42
C GLY A 63 -14.94 20.58 -9.97
N GLN A 64 -13.77 19.99 -10.22
CA GLN A 64 -13.61 18.60 -10.63
C GLN A 64 -13.01 17.76 -9.50
N THR A 65 -13.43 16.50 -9.38
CA THR A 65 -12.91 15.55 -8.38
C THR A 65 -11.86 14.65 -9.02
N PHE A 66 -10.64 14.69 -8.49
CA PHE A 66 -9.51 13.89 -8.94
C PHE A 66 -9.26 12.72 -7.98
N GLU A 67 -8.80 11.61 -8.53
CA GLU A 67 -8.30 10.45 -7.81
C GLU A 67 -6.78 10.40 -7.96
N ASP A 68 -6.10 10.34 -6.82
CA ASP A 68 -4.65 10.28 -6.72
C ASP A 68 -4.22 8.86 -6.35
N LEU A 69 -3.25 8.33 -7.09
CA LEU A 69 -2.64 7.03 -6.88
C LEU A 69 -1.15 7.20 -6.65
N LEU A 70 -0.70 6.81 -5.46
CA LEU A 70 0.70 6.85 -5.07
C LEU A 70 1.33 5.47 -5.29
N ILE A 71 2.38 5.39 -6.09
CA ILE A 71 3.25 4.22 -6.21
C ILE A 71 4.57 4.55 -5.51
N THR A 72 4.89 3.81 -4.46
CA THR A 72 6.15 3.96 -3.69
C THR A 72 7.06 2.78 -3.96
N LEU A 73 8.26 3.06 -4.45
CA LEU A 73 9.33 2.10 -4.69
C LEU A 73 10.40 2.24 -3.61
N ASN A 74 10.40 1.34 -2.64
CA ASN A 74 11.38 1.30 -1.55
C ASN A 74 12.58 0.43 -1.95
N THR A 75 13.80 0.96 -1.86
CA THR A 75 15.02 0.25 -2.24
C THR A 75 15.29 -0.93 -1.30
N THR A 76 15.47 -2.14 -1.85
CA THR A 76 15.62 -3.36 -1.05
C THR A 76 16.96 -3.50 -0.34
N ALA A 77 18.01 -2.88 -0.88
CA ALA A 77 19.36 -2.92 -0.34
C ALA A 77 20.10 -1.61 -0.66
N PRO A 78 19.85 -0.53 0.11
CA PRO A 78 20.48 0.74 -0.15
C PRO A 78 21.99 0.66 0.11
N THR A 79 22.80 1.21 -0.79
CA THR A 79 24.27 1.14 -0.74
C THR A 79 24.88 1.88 0.44
N THR A 80 24.19 2.89 0.95
CA THR A 80 24.69 3.79 1.99
C THR A 80 24.15 3.47 3.38
N GLY A 81 23.40 2.36 3.53
CA GLY A 81 22.71 2.02 4.78
C GLY A 81 21.56 2.97 5.15
N THR A 82 21.20 3.88 4.24
CA THR A 82 20.16 4.89 4.42
C THR A 82 18.94 4.53 3.61
N SER A 83 17.73 4.79 4.12
CA SER A 83 16.51 4.53 3.35
C SER A 83 16.49 5.38 2.07
N GLU A 84 16.24 4.73 0.93
CA GLU A 84 16.09 5.33 -0.38
C GLU A 84 14.73 4.89 -0.95
N ALA A 85 13.90 5.85 -1.36
CA ALA A 85 12.59 5.58 -1.93
C ALA A 85 12.31 6.48 -3.13
N LEU A 86 11.60 5.97 -4.13
CA LEU A 86 11.07 6.76 -5.24
C LEU A 86 9.55 6.74 -5.17
N THR A 87 8.96 7.92 -5.18
CA THR A 87 7.50 8.10 -5.13
C THR A 87 7.01 8.59 -6.48
N LEU A 88 6.03 7.91 -7.05
CA LEU A 88 5.35 8.28 -8.29
C LEU A 88 3.90 8.62 -7.99
N ASN A 89 3.48 9.85 -8.26
CA ASN A 89 2.09 10.27 -8.07
C ASN A 89 1.35 10.28 -9.41
N PHE A 90 0.37 9.41 -9.54
CA PHE A 90 -0.53 9.36 -10.68
C PHE A 90 -1.86 10.02 -10.33
N GLU A 91 -2.45 10.73 -11.29
CA GLU A 91 -3.73 11.41 -11.12
C GLU A 91 -4.66 11.07 -12.28
N ARG A 92 -5.95 10.93 -11.98
CA ARG A 92 -7.01 10.90 -13.00
C ARG A 92 -8.22 11.70 -12.56
N LEU A 93 -9.04 12.12 -13.51
CA LEU A 93 -10.37 12.64 -13.20
C LEU A 93 -11.25 11.47 -12.75
N ALA A 94 -12.02 11.64 -11.67
CA ALA A 94 -12.82 10.55 -11.10
C ALA A 94 -13.77 9.94 -12.14
N GLY A 95 -13.72 8.61 -12.27
CA GLY A 95 -14.51 7.87 -13.26
C GLY A 95 -13.99 7.96 -14.71
N GLN A 96 -12.83 8.59 -14.95
CA GLN A 96 -12.25 8.73 -16.28
C GLN A 96 -10.82 8.16 -16.32
N PRO A 97 -10.59 7.01 -16.98
CA PRO A 97 -9.24 6.55 -17.28
C PRO A 97 -8.60 7.38 -18.42
N PRO A 98 -7.25 7.36 -18.56
CA PRO A 98 -6.28 6.70 -17.71
C PRO A 98 -5.71 7.60 -16.59
N TYR A 99 -5.00 6.99 -15.65
CA TYR A 99 -4.09 7.70 -14.75
C TYR A 99 -2.91 8.29 -15.52
N VAL A 100 -2.48 9.50 -15.12
CA VAL A 100 -1.34 10.21 -15.69
C VAL A 100 -0.34 10.52 -14.57
N LEU A 101 0.94 10.24 -14.79
CA LEU A 101 1.99 10.58 -13.83
C LEU A 101 2.15 12.10 -13.74
N THR A 102 1.89 12.68 -12.58
CA THR A 102 1.97 14.13 -12.32
C THR A 102 3.25 14.53 -11.59
N SER A 103 3.84 13.64 -10.79
CA SER A 103 5.12 13.91 -10.13
C SER A 103 5.91 12.63 -9.85
N SER A 104 7.23 12.79 -9.86
CA SER A 104 8.20 11.77 -9.44
C SER A 104 9.18 12.41 -8.45
N ILE A 105 9.28 11.86 -7.23
CA ILE A 105 10.15 12.40 -6.18
C ILE A 105 11.03 11.29 -5.63
N TYR A 106 12.34 11.46 -5.77
CA TYR A 106 13.34 10.58 -5.18
C TYR A 106 13.71 11.09 -3.80
N HIS A 107 13.59 10.23 -2.79
CA HIS A 107 13.95 10.50 -1.42
C HIS A 107 15.19 9.69 -1.03
N ASN A 108 16.15 10.37 -0.41
CA ASN A 108 17.24 9.73 0.31
C ASN A 108 17.43 10.45 1.66
N SER A 109 18.19 9.86 2.56
CA SER A 109 18.42 10.45 3.90
C SER A 109 19.13 11.80 3.88
N SER A 110 19.79 12.16 2.78
CA SER A 110 20.50 13.44 2.66
C SER A 110 19.59 14.61 2.33
N GLN A 111 18.37 14.35 1.85
CA GLN A 111 17.44 15.36 1.37
C GLN A 111 16.06 15.20 2.01
N ALA A 112 15.73 16.11 2.94
CA ALA A 112 14.46 16.09 3.66
C ALA A 112 13.22 16.20 2.74
N VAL A 113 13.34 16.93 1.62
CA VAL A 113 12.22 17.19 0.68
C VAL A 113 12.21 16.20 -0.50
N GLY A 114 13.33 15.52 -0.75
CA GLY A 114 13.56 14.73 -1.96
C GLY A 114 13.88 15.57 -3.20
N ALA A 115 14.30 14.91 -4.28
CA ALA A 115 14.61 15.49 -5.58
C ALA A 115 13.49 15.19 -6.58
N SER A 116 12.93 16.23 -7.21
CA SER A 116 11.90 16.09 -8.23
C SER A 116 12.49 15.75 -9.60
N TYR A 117 11.88 14.78 -10.26
CA TYR A 117 12.18 14.38 -11.63
C TYR A 117 11.02 14.76 -12.54
N ASP A 118 11.33 15.42 -13.65
CA ASP A 118 10.39 15.55 -14.76
C ASP A 118 10.33 14.23 -15.50
N ASN A 119 9.14 13.66 -15.57
CA ASN A 119 8.87 12.36 -16.17
C ASN A 119 8.53 12.43 -17.67
N ASN A 120 8.62 13.61 -18.30
CA ASN A 120 8.39 13.82 -19.74
C ASN A 120 7.06 13.23 -20.27
N ARG A 121 6.10 12.96 -19.37
CA ARG A 121 4.83 12.27 -19.64
C ARG A 121 4.96 10.91 -20.35
N LEU A 122 6.10 10.23 -20.23
CA LEU A 122 6.33 8.92 -20.88
C LEU A 122 5.95 7.72 -20.00
N ALA A 123 5.50 7.96 -18.77
CA ALA A 123 5.14 6.88 -17.87
C ALA A 123 3.87 6.15 -18.32
N THR A 124 3.87 4.84 -18.12
CA THR A 124 2.72 3.98 -18.35
C THR A 124 2.19 3.45 -17.03
N LEU A 125 0.87 3.26 -16.94
CA LEU A 125 0.22 2.53 -15.86
C LEU A 125 -0.86 1.65 -16.48
N THR A 126 -0.87 0.38 -16.09
CA THR A 126 -1.90 -0.58 -16.44
C THR A 126 -2.44 -1.20 -15.17
N GLU A 127 -3.77 -1.21 -15.06
CA GLU A 127 -4.49 -1.90 -13.99
C GLU A 127 -5.04 -3.20 -14.58
N THR A 128 -4.64 -4.33 -14.02
CA THR A 128 -5.17 -5.64 -14.43
C THR A 128 -6.59 -5.83 -13.91
N SER A 129 -7.31 -6.82 -14.44
CA SER A 129 -8.64 -7.21 -13.96
C SER A 129 -8.67 -7.65 -12.49
N THR A 130 -7.51 -7.95 -11.90
CA THR A 130 -7.36 -8.35 -10.49
C THR A 130 -7.01 -7.17 -9.56
N GLY A 131 -7.01 -5.94 -10.06
CA GLY A 131 -6.64 -4.73 -9.30
C GLY A 131 -5.14 -4.60 -9.05
N VAL A 132 -4.32 -5.41 -9.74
CA VAL A 132 -2.85 -5.28 -9.73
C VAL A 132 -2.43 -4.18 -10.69
N LEU A 133 -1.51 -3.33 -10.24
CA LEU A 133 -0.95 -2.22 -10.99
C LEU A 133 0.46 -2.56 -11.48
N GLU A 134 0.74 -2.24 -12.73
CA GLU A 134 2.06 -2.34 -13.34
C GLU A 134 2.32 -1.14 -14.25
N GLY A 135 3.59 -0.82 -14.50
CA GLY A 135 3.92 0.37 -15.28
C GLY A 135 5.39 0.56 -15.55
N THR A 136 5.67 1.57 -16.36
CA THR A 136 7.03 2.01 -16.70
C THR A 136 7.19 3.49 -16.45
N PHE A 137 8.40 3.94 -16.16
CA PHE A 137 8.70 5.35 -15.94
C PHE A 137 10.15 5.68 -16.30
N SER A 138 10.38 6.95 -16.55
CA SER A 138 11.71 7.56 -16.67
C SER A 138 11.59 9.02 -16.27
N GLY A 139 12.72 9.66 -16.00
CA GLY A 139 12.71 11.10 -15.76
C GLY A 139 14.10 11.70 -15.60
N THR A 140 14.16 13.01 -15.58
CA THR A 140 15.38 13.80 -15.42
C THR A 140 15.19 14.87 -14.35
N THR A 141 16.21 15.20 -13.57
CA THR A 141 16.07 16.23 -12.53
C THR A 141 15.69 17.59 -13.14
N PHE A 142 14.66 18.22 -12.57
CA PHE A 142 13.99 19.39 -13.16
C PHE A 142 14.92 20.60 -13.40
N TYR A 143 15.91 20.81 -12.52
CA TYR A 143 16.72 22.03 -12.52
C TYR A 143 18.10 21.91 -13.16
N THR A 144 18.67 20.71 -13.18
CA THR A 144 20.08 20.52 -13.56
C THR A 144 20.25 19.54 -14.71
N ALA A 145 19.26 18.69 -15.00
CA ALA A 145 19.37 17.56 -15.92
C ALA A 145 20.63 16.69 -15.70
N THR A 146 21.25 16.77 -14.51
CA THR A 146 22.49 16.08 -14.17
C THR A 146 22.25 14.67 -13.69
N SER A 147 21.02 14.35 -13.28
CA SER A 147 20.64 13.02 -12.82
C SER A 147 19.40 12.52 -13.56
N THR A 148 19.42 11.23 -13.85
CA THR A 148 18.46 10.57 -14.74
C THR A 148 17.98 9.27 -14.13
N ILE A 149 16.67 9.05 -14.25
CA ILE A 149 16.01 7.78 -13.98
C ILE A 149 15.63 7.19 -15.34
N THR A 150 16.13 6.00 -15.65
CA THR A 150 15.82 5.29 -16.90
C THR A 150 15.41 3.86 -16.62
N ASN A 151 14.76 3.21 -17.60
CA ASN A 151 14.31 1.83 -17.51
C ASN A 151 13.51 1.52 -16.24
N GLY A 152 12.74 2.49 -15.76
CA GLY A 152 11.90 2.32 -14.59
C GLY A 152 10.75 1.37 -14.88
N VAL A 153 10.58 0.36 -14.04
CA VAL A 153 9.49 -0.61 -14.13
C VAL A 153 8.97 -0.94 -12.74
N PHE A 154 7.67 -1.18 -12.63
CA PHE A 154 7.07 -1.78 -11.45
C PHE A 154 5.98 -2.77 -11.86
N LYS A 155 5.83 -3.82 -11.06
CA LYS A 155 4.87 -4.90 -11.26
C LYS A 155 4.29 -5.34 -9.92
N ASP A 156 3.13 -5.96 -9.98
CA ASP A 156 2.48 -6.54 -8.81
C ASP A 156 2.20 -5.53 -7.69
N ALA A 157 2.06 -4.24 -8.03
CA ALA A 157 1.72 -3.22 -7.05
C ALA A 157 0.24 -3.34 -6.70
N ARG A 158 -0.05 -3.66 -5.44
CA ARG A 158 -1.41 -3.92 -4.95
C ARG A 158 -1.85 -2.80 -4.02
N LEU A 159 -3.10 -2.37 -4.18
CA LEU A 159 -3.76 -1.53 -3.20
C LEU A 159 -3.98 -2.34 -1.90
N PRO A 160 -3.92 -1.68 -0.73
CA PRO A 160 -4.15 -2.33 0.57
C PRO A 160 -5.58 -2.80 0.77
#